data_AF-A0A6A6H0S7-F1
#
_entry.id   AF-A0A6A6H0S7-F1
#
_cell.length_a   1.000
_cell.length_b   1.000
_cell.length_c   1.000
_cell.angle_alpha   90.00
_cell.angle_beta   90.00
_cell.angle_gamma   90.00
#
_symmetry.space_group_name_H-M   'P 1'
#
loop_
_entity.id
_entity.type
_entity.pdbx_description
1 polymer ?
#
loop_
_entity_poly.entity_id
_entity_poly.type
_entity_poly.pdbx_seq_one_letter_code
_entity_poly.pdbx_strand_id
1 'polypeptide(L)'
;IAYATFLSGSNDGKENLDNKYYVAVRMLGYQLMHCPETRTKRKIPFLVIVTDDVPEIRRKRLEADGAQVIPVENVPMPSWMKPLETRWSVVVTKFRLWQLTDYSRIMFLDGDTVLRENIDDIFDLESTQEILNMEELLEPDFNATTLPPEPDEYLLAGNADMTLHHETPARVPADFINNNLNWINGGFFMLGPSQAMFEYYVTLSHIPHSTAGDCPEQQVMSVAHKPASEGGRMPWKFVGVEWNALYANPRDAGLEDVKGTKTLHLKWW
;
A
#
# COMPACT_ATOMS: atom_id res chain seq x y z
N ILE A 1 -4.34 15.16 -3.84
CA ILE A 1 -4.66 13.87 -3.19
C ILE A 1 -5.27 12.91 -4.21
N ALA A 2 -5.07 11.60 -4.05
CA ALA A 2 -5.63 10.57 -4.92
C ALA A 2 -5.87 9.25 -4.17
N TYR A 3 -6.74 8.40 -4.69
CA TYR A 3 -6.73 6.97 -4.40
C TYR A 3 -5.90 6.25 -5.46
N ALA A 4 -5.18 5.19 -5.11
CA ALA A 4 -4.44 4.40 -6.08
C ALA A 4 -4.51 2.90 -5.80
N THR A 5 -4.34 2.10 -6.86
CA THR A 5 -4.09 0.66 -6.81
C THR A 5 -3.04 0.29 -7.86
N PHE A 6 -2.52 -0.93 -7.77
CA PHE A 6 -1.59 -1.53 -8.72
C PHE A 6 -2.22 -2.71 -9.45
N LEU A 7 -1.95 -2.81 -10.75
CA LEU A 7 -2.33 -3.95 -11.58
C LEU A 7 -1.15 -4.36 -12.44
N SER A 8 -0.66 -5.59 -12.26
CA SER A 8 0.33 -6.18 -13.16
C SER A 8 -0.32 -7.05 -14.22
N GLY A 9 0.41 -7.34 -15.29
CA GLY A 9 0.01 -8.40 -16.22
C GLY A 9 0.03 -9.77 -15.54
N SER A 10 -0.62 -10.71 -16.22
CA SER A 10 -0.76 -12.10 -15.80
C SER A 10 -0.52 -13.00 -17.01
N ASN A 11 0.07 -14.18 -16.81
CA ASN A 11 0.31 -15.17 -17.89
C ASN A 11 -0.98 -15.82 -18.45
N ASP A 12 -2.16 -15.24 -18.17
CA ASP A 12 -3.47 -15.83 -18.45
C ASP A 12 -4.04 -15.45 -19.84
N GLY A 13 -3.19 -14.94 -20.73
CA GLY A 13 -3.52 -14.61 -22.11
C GLY A 13 -3.99 -13.17 -22.29
N LYS A 14 -3.67 -12.60 -23.47
CA LYS A 14 -3.80 -11.16 -23.76
C LYS A 14 -5.24 -10.60 -23.75
N GLU A 15 -6.26 -11.45 -23.76
CA GLU A 15 -7.67 -11.02 -23.88
C GLU A 15 -8.56 -11.50 -22.73
N ASN A 16 -8.01 -12.20 -21.73
CA ASN A 16 -8.81 -12.75 -20.65
C ASN A 16 -9.36 -11.61 -19.75
N LEU A 17 -10.66 -11.35 -19.79
CA LEU A 17 -11.31 -10.35 -18.92
C LEU A 17 -11.75 -10.95 -17.57
N ASP A 18 -11.67 -12.27 -17.42
CA ASP A 18 -12.01 -13.00 -16.19
C ASP A 18 -10.82 -13.12 -15.23
N ASN A 19 -9.74 -12.37 -15.48
CA ASN A 19 -8.62 -12.27 -14.56
C ASN A 19 -9.12 -11.71 -13.22
N LYS A 20 -8.96 -12.50 -12.16
CA LYS A 20 -9.46 -12.21 -10.81
C LYS A 20 -8.96 -10.86 -10.26
N TYR A 21 -7.68 -10.52 -10.47
CA TYR A 21 -7.11 -9.25 -10.02
C TYR A 21 -7.61 -8.05 -10.82
N TYR A 22 -7.74 -8.20 -12.13
CA TYR A 22 -8.33 -7.17 -12.99
C TYR A 22 -9.79 -6.91 -12.62
N VAL A 23 -10.60 -7.95 -12.41
CA VAL A 23 -11.98 -7.81 -11.92
C VAL A 23 -11.99 -7.13 -10.55
N ALA A 24 -11.10 -7.52 -9.64
CA ALA A 24 -11.00 -6.91 -8.33
C ALA A 24 -10.67 -5.41 -8.40
N VAL A 25 -9.67 -5.01 -9.19
CA VAL A 25 -9.33 -3.59 -9.44
C VAL A 25 -10.51 -2.81 -10.01
N ARG A 26 -11.29 -3.39 -10.93
CA ARG A 26 -12.52 -2.75 -11.43
C ARG A 26 -13.58 -2.59 -10.33
N MET A 27 -13.71 -3.58 -9.44
CA MET A 27 -14.63 -3.50 -8.32
C MET A 27 -14.20 -2.46 -7.28
N LEU A 28 -12.91 -2.38 -6.96
CA LEU A 28 -12.36 -1.30 -6.15
C LEU A 28 -12.63 0.07 -6.79
N GLY A 29 -12.38 0.22 -8.09
CA GLY A 29 -12.68 1.45 -8.83
C GLY A 29 -14.16 1.82 -8.79
N TYR A 30 -15.07 0.85 -8.96
CA TYR A 30 -16.50 1.07 -8.84
C TYR A 30 -16.91 1.55 -7.43
N GLN A 31 -16.36 0.93 -6.38
CA GLN A 31 -16.59 1.34 -4.99
C GLN A 31 -16.15 2.80 -4.78
N LEU A 32 -14.95 3.17 -5.22
CA LEU A 32 -14.40 4.50 -5.01
C LEU A 32 -15.06 5.59 -5.86
N MET A 33 -15.52 5.27 -7.07
CA MET A 33 -15.99 6.29 -8.03
C MET A 33 -17.51 6.37 -8.16
N HIS A 34 -18.23 5.24 -8.04
CA HIS A 34 -19.60 5.13 -8.54
C HIS A 34 -20.61 4.65 -7.49
N CYS A 35 -20.25 3.71 -6.62
CA CYS A 35 -21.15 3.14 -5.62
C CYS A 35 -21.66 4.21 -4.64
N PRO A 36 -22.97 4.50 -4.55
CA PRO A 36 -23.50 5.61 -3.74
C PRO A 36 -23.05 5.62 -2.27
N GLU A 37 -22.86 4.44 -1.69
CA GLU A 37 -22.53 4.21 -0.29
C GLU A 37 -21.04 4.45 0.03
N THR A 38 -20.15 4.21 -0.93
CA THR A 38 -18.69 4.19 -0.72
C THR A 38 -17.94 5.24 -1.53
N ARG A 39 -18.52 5.71 -2.64
CA ARG A 39 -17.84 6.63 -3.56
C ARG A 39 -17.35 7.89 -2.88
N THR A 40 -16.24 8.41 -3.39
CA THR A 40 -15.70 9.70 -2.95
C THR A 40 -16.72 10.83 -3.13
N LYS A 41 -16.79 11.71 -2.14
CA LYS A 41 -17.60 12.94 -2.16
C LYS A 41 -16.77 14.16 -2.57
N ARG A 42 -15.44 14.03 -2.56
CA ARG A 42 -14.46 15.09 -2.82
C ARG A 42 -13.91 15.11 -4.25
N LYS A 43 -14.47 14.32 -5.17
CA LYS A 43 -13.97 14.15 -6.56
C LYS A 43 -12.48 13.72 -6.61
N ILE A 44 -12.06 12.88 -5.67
CA ILE A 44 -10.69 12.37 -5.60
C ILE A 44 -10.48 11.39 -6.77
N PRO A 45 -9.45 11.54 -7.61
CA PRO A 45 -9.21 10.63 -8.72
C PRO A 45 -8.80 9.24 -8.21
N PHE A 46 -9.14 8.22 -8.99
CA PHE A 46 -8.69 6.85 -8.77
C PHE A 46 -7.63 6.49 -9.83
N LEU A 47 -6.41 6.26 -9.37
CA LEU A 47 -5.26 5.95 -10.19
C LEU A 47 -5.04 4.44 -10.23
N VAL A 48 -4.78 3.89 -11.40
CA VAL A 48 -4.36 2.49 -11.57
C VAL A 48 -3.00 2.50 -12.22
N ILE A 49 -1.94 2.29 -11.42
CA ILE A 49 -0.61 2.09 -11.99
C ILE A 49 -0.53 0.69 -12.60
N VAL A 50 -0.11 0.62 -13.87
CA VAL A 50 -0.08 -0.63 -14.66
C VAL A 50 1.30 -0.91 -15.23
N THR A 51 1.71 -2.17 -15.24
CA THR A 51 2.92 -2.63 -15.92
C THR A 51 2.68 -2.82 -17.42
N ASP A 52 3.75 -2.79 -18.22
CA ASP A 52 3.71 -2.87 -19.68
C ASP A 52 3.03 -4.13 -20.25
N ASP A 53 2.98 -5.21 -19.49
CA ASP A 53 2.36 -6.47 -19.85
C ASP A 53 0.84 -6.53 -19.58
N VAL A 54 0.24 -5.52 -18.95
CA VAL A 54 -1.22 -5.38 -18.85
C VAL A 54 -1.79 -5.10 -20.24
N PRO A 55 -2.70 -5.96 -20.78
CA PRO A 55 -3.24 -5.78 -22.12
C PRO A 55 -3.98 -4.45 -22.32
N GLU A 56 -3.80 -3.85 -23.50
CA GLU A 56 -4.42 -2.57 -23.87
C GLU A 56 -5.95 -2.56 -23.71
N ILE A 57 -6.60 -3.69 -24.00
CA ILE A 57 -8.05 -3.82 -23.82
C ILE A 57 -8.49 -3.67 -22.35
N ARG A 58 -7.67 -4.17 -21.40
CA ARG A 58 -7.92 -4.01 -19.96
C ARG A 58 -7.70 -2.55 -19.54
N ARG A 59 -6.64 -1.91 -20.04
CA ARG A 59 -6.35 -0.48 -19.78
C ARG A 59 -7.48 0.42 -20.26
N LYS A 60 -7.89 0.30 -21.53
CA LYS A 60 -9.00 1.07 -22.10
C LYS A 60 -10.31 0.86 -21.36
N ARG A 61 -10.55 -0.36 -20.86
CA ARG A 61 -11.75 -0.62 -20.05
C ARG A 61 -11.70 0.08 -18.69
N LEU A 62 -10.55 0.09 -18.02
CA LEU A 62 -10.37 0.83 -16.76
C LEU A 62 -10.58 2.33 -16.95
N GLU A 63 -10.06 2.90 -18.05
CA GLU A 63 -10.30 4.30 -18.42
C GLU A 63 -11.79 4.57 -18.69
N ALA A 64 -12.46 3.66 -19.42
CA ALA A 64 -13.90 3.77 -19.67
C ALA A 64 -14.74 3.63 -18.39
N ASP A 65 -14.23 2.93 -17.38
CA ASP A 65 -14.84 2.87 -16.04
C ASP A 65 -14.55 4.14 -15.21
N GLY A 66 -13.72 5.07 -15.70
CA GLY A 66 -13.41 6.36 -15.07
C GLY A 66 -12.07 6.44 -14.33
N ALA A 67 -11.30 5.34 -14.30
CA ALA A 67 -9.98 5.35 -13.67
C ALA A 67 -8.95 6.11 -14.52
N GLN A 68 -7.94 6.68 -13.88
CA GLN A 68 -6.74 7.18 -14.57
C GLN A 68 -5.70 6.07 -14.61
N VAL A 69 -5.47 5.52 -15.80
CA VAL A 69 -4.47 4.46 -16.00
C VAL A 69 -3.10 5.10 -16.20
N ILE A 70 -2.13 4.71 -15.37
CA ILE A 70 -0.77 5.24 -15.39
C ILE A 70 0.19 4.09 -15.72
N PRO A 71 0.64 3.96 -16.97
CA PRO A 71 1.69 3.00 -17.31
C PRO A 71 2.98 3.33 -16.58
N VAL A 72 3.60 2.31 -15.97
CA VAL A 72 4.86 2.44 -15.27
C VAL A 72 5.83 1.34 -15.69
N GLU A 73 7.10 1.71 -15.76
CA GLU A 73 8.17 0.74 -15.98
C GLU A 73 8.33 -0.15 -14.75
N ASN A 74 8.52 -1.46 -15.00
CA ASN A 74 8.84 -2.41 -13.95
C ASN A 74 10.09 -1.98 -13.17
N VAL A 75 10.03 -2.06 -11.85
CA VAL A 75 11.21 -1.93 -11.01
C VAL A 75 11.87 -3.32 -10.94
N PRO A 76 13.09 -3.50 -11.46
CA PRO A 76 13.72 -4.80 -11.49
C PRO A 76 13.98 -5.28 -10.06
N MET A 77 13.47 -6.47 -9.73
CA MET A 77 13.76 -7.11 -8.46
C MET A 77 15.17 -7.71 -8.50
N PRO A 78 16.03 -7.43 -7.51
CA PRO A 78 17.39 -7.96 -7.48
C PRO A 78 17.39 -9.46 -7.22
N SER A 79 18.37 -10.16 -7.80
CA SER A 79 18.42 -11.64 -7.85
C SER A 79 18.52 -12.33 -6.49
N TRP A 80 18.98 -11.63 -5.45
CA TRP A 80 19.08 -12.15 -4.09
C TRP A 80 17.72 -12.18 -3.38
N MET A 81 16.78 -11.33 -3.82
CA MET A 81 15.43 -11.25 -3.28
C MET A 81 14.58 -12.34 -3.92
N LYS A 82 14.23 -13.35 -3.13
CA LYS A 82 13.44 -14.50 -3.58
C LYS A 82 12.03 -14.38 -3.01
N PRO A 83 11.05 -13.89 -3.79
CA PRO A 83 9.67 -13.83 -3.30
C PRO A 83 9.14 -15.25 -3.13
N LEU A 84 8.20 -15.45 -2.19
CA LEU A 84 7.49 -16.74 -2.06
C LEU A 84 6.75 -17.15 -3.33
N GLU A 85 6.27 -16.16 -4.07
CA GLU A 85 5.44 -16.34 -5.25
C GLU A 85 6.13 -15.65 -6.43
N THR A 86 6.34 -16.35 -7.54
CA THR A 86 7.02 -15.80 -8.74
C THR A 86 6.38 -14.49 -9.22
N ARG A 87 5.07 -14.33 -9.04
CA ARG A 87 4.32 -13.11 -9.38
C ARG A 87 4.63 -11.90 -8.48
N TRP A 88 5.22 -12.10 -7.31
CA TRP A 88 5.66 -11.00 -6.45
C TRP A 88 7.00 -10.39 -6.91
N SER A 89 7.58 -10.92 -8.00
CA SER A 89 8.70 -10.25 -8.67
C SER A 89 8.39 -8.83 -9.16
N VAL A 90 7.11 -8.48 -9.32
CA VAL A 90 6.67 -7.15 -9.77
C VAL A 90 6.08 -6.27 -8.67
N VAL A 91 5.93 -6.75 -7.42
CA VAL A 91 5.30 -5.92 -6.36
C VAL A 91 6.16 -4.74 -5.94
N VAL A 92 7.48 -4.82 -6.13
CA VAL A 92 8.41 -3.70 -5.94
C VAL A 92 8.07 -2.54 -6.91
N THR A 93 7.41 -2.81 -8.03
CA THR A 93 6.90 -1.77 -8.95
C THR A 93 5.86 -0.87 -8.29
N LYS A 94 5.22 -1.27 -7.16
CA LYS A 94 4.39 -0.36 -6.35
C LYS A 94 5.15 0.89 -5.91
N PHE A 95 6.48 0.86 -5.78
CA PHE A 95 7.26 2.06 -5.45
C PHE A 95 7.15 3.19 -6.48
N ARG A 96 6.72 2.90 -7.71
CA ARG A 96 6.41 3.92 -8.72
C ARG A 96 5.33 4.91 -8.26
N LEU A 97 4.51 4.55 -7.26
CA LEU A 97 3.57 5.47 -6.60
C LEU A 97 4.25 6.73 -6.04
N TRP A 98 5.49 6.60 -5.53
CA TRP A 98 6.24 7.74 -4.99
C TRP A 98 6.71 8.72 -6.06
N GLN A 99 6.70 8.34 -7.33
CA GLN A 99 7.06 9.24 -8.43
C GLN A 99 5.87 10.08 -8.91
N LEU A 100 4.65 9.82 -8.42
CA LEU A 100 3.42 10.55 -8.79
C LEU A 100 3.32 11.89 -8.06
N THR A 101 4.33 12.74 -8.24
CA THR A 101 4.56 14.01 -7.52
C THR A 101 3.56 15.13 -7.85
N ASP A 102 2.68 14.92 -8.84
CA ASP A 102 1.51 15.77 -9.08
C ASP A 102 0.46 15.68 -7.95
N TYR A 103 0.60 14.71 -7.05
CA TYR A 103 -0.26 14.51 -5.90
C TYR A 103 0.49 14.75 -4.60
N SER A 104 -0.10 15.51 -3.69
CA SER A 104 0.44 15.67 -2.33
C SER A 104 0.37 14.38 -1.51
N ARG A 105 -0.71 13.61 -1.65
CA ARG A 105 -0.90 12.35 -0.90
C ARG A 105 -1.69 11.35 -1.71
N ILE A 106 -1.34 10.08 -1.54
CA ILE A 106 -2.02 8.97 -2.22
C ILE A 106 -2.40 7.92 -1.19
N MET A 107 -3.68 7.58 -1.14
CA MET A 107 -4.17 6.42 -0.38
C MET A 107 -4.12 5.19 -1.29
N PHE A 108 -3.19 4.29 -1.02
CA PHE A 108 -3.04 3.04 -1.74
C PHE A 108 -3.91 1.94 -1.12
N LEU A 109 -4.66 1.25 -1.97
CA LEU A 109 -5.50 0.10 -1.62
C LEU A 109 -5.17 -1.03 -2.60
N ASP A 110 -4.91 -2.23 -2.09
CA ASP A 110 -4.81 -3.40 -2.95
C ASP A 110 -6.17 -3.68 -3.61
N GLY A 111 -6.14 -4.20 -4.84
CA GLY A 111 -7.35 -4.36 -5.67
C GLY A 111 -8.42 -5.29 -5.07
N ASP A 112 -8.06 -6.14 -4.12
CA ASP A 112 -8.95 -7.02 -3.36
C ASP A 112 -9.52 -6.40 -2.08
N THR A 113 -9.39 -5.08 -1.93
CA THR A 113 -10.04 -4.32 -0.85
C THR A 113 -11.53 -4.11 -1.11
N VAL A 114 -12.36 -4.36 -0.08
CA VAL A 114 -13.79 -4.04 -0.05
C VAL A 114 -14.05 -2.88 0.89
N LEU A 115 -14.70 -1.83 0.40
CA LEU A 115 -15.14 -0.68 1.18
C LEU A 115 -16.55 -0.94 1.71
N ARG A 116 -16.80 -0.63 2.98
CA ARG A 116 -18.15 -0.65 3.55
C ARG A 116 -18.81 0.72 3.59
N GLU A 117 -18.00 1.77 3.64
CA GLU A 117 -18.45 3.16 3.63
C GLU A 117 -17.44 4.05 2.92
N ASN A 118 -17.80 5.31 2.72
CA ASN A 118 -16.87 6.30 2.18
C ASN A 118 -15.69 6.53 3.15
N ILE A 119 -14.49 6.64 2.58
CA ILE A 119 -13.23 6.77 3.33
C ILE A 119 -12.51 8.11 3.05
N ASP A 120 -13.20 9.14 2.58
CA ASP A 120 -12.59 10.44 2.26
C ASP A 120 -11.93 11.09 3.49
N ASP A 121 -12.46 10.83 4.69
CA ASP A 121 -11.97 11.39 5.94
C ASP A 121 -10.53 10.93 6.29
N ILE A 122 -10.03 9.85 5.66
CA ILE A 122 -8.67 9.35 5.92
C ILE A 122 -7.60 10.37 5.56
N PHE A 123 -7.88 11.27 4.61
CA PHE A 123 -6.95 12.32 4.19
C PHE A 123 -6.83 13.48 5.18
N ASP A 124 -7.73 13.53 6.17
CA ASP A 124 -7.81 14.63 7.13
C ASP A 124 -7.35 14.20 8.54
N LEU A 125 -6.89 12.95 8.70
CA LEU A 125 -6.29 12.47 9.96
C LEU A 125 -4.94 13.13 10.23
N GLU A 126 -4.64 13.40 11.49
CA GLU A 126 -3.31 13.87 11.89
C GLU A 126 -2.20 12.86 11.54
N SER A 127 -2.52 11.56 11.59
CA SER A 127 -1.62 10.48 11.20
C SER A 127 -1.33 10.42 9.70
N THR A 128 -2.13 11.09 8.85
CA THR A 128 -1.96 11.10 7.39
C THR A 128 -1.49 12.45 6.83
N GLN A 129 -0.95 13.31 7.71
CA GLN A 129 -0.24 14.53 7.31
C GLN A 129 1.27 14.23 7.24
N GLU A 130 1.94 14.88 6.28
CA GLU A 130 3.42 14.85 6.13
C GLU A 130 4.12 15.29 7.41
N ILE A 131 5.29 14.69 7.66
CA ILE A 131 6.13 15.02 8.79
C ILE A 131 7.55 15.27 8.35
N LEU A 132 8.20 16.18 9.07
CA LEU A 132 9.63 16.40 9.00
C LEU A 132 10.36 15.15 9.50
N ASN A 133 11.40 14.76 8.78
CA ASN A 133 12.30 13.69 9.19
C ASN A 133 13.05 14.11 10.46
N MET A 134 13.32 13.15 11.33
CA MET A 134 13.98 13.38 12.61
C MET A 134 15.49 13.60 12.37
N GLU A 135 15.88 14.82 12.00
CA GLU A 135 17.25 15.19 11.61
C GLU A 135 18.28 15.03 12.76
N GLU A 136 17.82 14.91 14.02
CA GLU A 136 18.67 15.21 15.19
C GLU A 136 19.09 14.01 16.07
N LEU A 137 18.77 12.77 15.70
CA LEU A 137 19.09 11.61 16.56
C LEU A 137 19.89 10.54 15.81
N LEU A 138 21.20 10.58 16.06
CA LEU A 138 22.28 9.64 15.71
C LEU A 138 23.13 10.09 14.52
N GLU A 139 24.46 10.10 14.75
CA GLU A 139 25.44 10.36 13.69
C GLU A 139 25.23 9.41 12.51
N PRO A 140 25.51 9.85 11.26
CA PRO A 140 25.40 9.00 10.08
C PRO A 140 26.19 7.71 10.31
N ASP A 141 25.56 6.56 10.10
CA ASP A 141 26.31 5.31 10.06
C ASP A 141 27.21 5.37 8.82
N PHE A 142 28.49 5.71 9.01
CA PHE A 142 29.45 5.84 7.92
C PHE A 142 29.82 4.49 7.26
N ASN A 143 29.25 3.36 7.72
CA ASN A 143 29.24 2.12 6.92
C ASN A 143 28.09 2.08 5.88
N ALA A 144 27.16 3.04 5.90
CA ALA A 144 26.06 3.20 4.95
C ALA A 144 26.46 4.07 3.74
N THR A 145 27.64 3.85 3.15
CA THR A 145 28.01 4.47 1.85
C THR A 145 27.14 4.02 0.67
N THR A 146 26.10 3.22 0.90
CA THR A 146 25.29 2.57 -0.14
C THR A 146 23.88 3.11 -0.27
N LEU A 147 23.32 3.80 0.73
CA LEU A 147 21.96 4.37 0.66
C LEU A 147 22.01 5.87 0.30
N PRO A 148 21.08 6.38 -0.51
CA PRO A 148 20.92 7.82 -0.69
C PRO A 148 20.48 8.46 0.65
N PRO A 149 20.67 9.77 0.81
CA PRO A 149 20.11 10.50 1.95
C PRO A 149 18.60 10.24 2.07
N GLU A 150 18.13 10.10 3.30
CA GLU A 150 16.69 10.13 3.56
C GLU A 150 16.14 11.52 3.25
N PRO A 151 14.91 11.65 2.76
CA PRO A 151 14.31 12.95 2.50
C PRO A 151 13.98 13.69 3.80
N ASP A 152 13.99 15.02 3.71
CA ASP A 152 13.68 15.94 4.81
C ASP A 152 12.21 15.85 5.23
N GLU A 153 11.33 15.51 4.31
CA GLU A 153 9.89 15.33 4.52
C GLU A 153 9.45 13.99 3.94
N TYR A 154 8.61 13.28 4.68
CA TYR A 154 8.00 12.05 4.21
C TYR A 154 6.59 11.87 4.80
N LEU A 155 5.83 10.99 4.16
CA LEU A 155 4.59 10.45 4.71
C LEU A 155 4.51 8.97 4.38
N LEU A 156 4.41 8.16 5.43
CA LEU A 156 3.89 6.80 5.36
C LEU A 156 3.01 6.56 6.58
N ALA A 157 1.75 6.20 6.33
CA ALA A 157 0.80 5.84 7.38
C ALA A 157 -0.08 4.69 6.91
N GLY A 158 -0.59 3.85 7.81
CA GLY A 158 -1.44 2.73 7.40
C GLY A 158 -1.89 1.86 8.55
N ASN A 159 -2.14 0.59 8.25
CA ASN A 159 -2.36 -0.44 9.26
C ASN A 159 -1.18 -1.41 9.29
N ALA A 160 -0.97 -2.06 10.43
CA ALA A 160 -0.02 -3.16 10.53
C ALA A 160 -0.69 -4.48 10.14
N ASP A 161 0.10 -5.48 9.77
CA ASP A 161 -0.41 -6.83 9.52
C ASP A 161 -1.02 -7.42 10.79
N MET A 162 -2.26 -7.88 10.66
CA MET A 162 -3.03 -8.49 11.72
C MET A 162 -2.88 -10.00 11.73
N THR A 163 -3.12 -10.62 12.88
CA THR A 163 -3.21 -12.08 12.99
C THR A 163 -4.50 -12.57 12.33
N LEU A 164 -4.46 -13.79 11.77
CA LEU A 164 -5.65 -14.46 11.19
C LEU A 164 -6.82 -14.55 12.19
N HIS A 165 -6.50 -14.73 13.47
CA HIS A 165 -7.47 -14.72 14.56
C HIS A 165 -7.27 -13.44 15.37
N HIS A 166 -8.26 -12.55 15.35
CA HIS A 166 -8.27 -11.27 16.06
C HIS A 166 -9.67 -10.97 16.61
N GLU A 167 -9.76 -10.06 17.59
CA GLU A 167 -11.04 -9.52 18.06
C GLU A 167 -11.55 -8.41 17.14
N THR A 168 -12.84 -8.09 17.23
CA THR A 168 -13.44 -6.92 16.56
C THR A 168 -14.10 -6.00 17.61
N PRO A 169 -13.60 -4.76 17.80
CA PRO A 169 -12.41 -4.18 17.17
C PRO A 169 -11.11 -4.85 17.65
N ALA A 170 -10.09 -4.83 16.79
CA ALA A 170 -8.81 -5.47 17.09
C ALA A 170 -8.10 -4.83 18.29
N ARG A 171 -7.47 -5.68 19.10
CA ARG A 171 -6.68 -5.25 20.26
C ARG A 171 -5.29 -4.83 19.80
N VAL A 172 -4.92 -3.60 20.12
CA VAL A 172 -3.60 -3.06 19.76
C VAL A 172 -2.63 -3.23 20.94
N PRO A 173 -1.48 -3.91 20.80
CA PRO A 173 -0.99 -4.64 19.62
C PRO A 173 -1.26 -6.15 19.63
N ALA A 174 -2.06 -6.66 20.58
CA ALA A 174 -2.26 -8.11 20.81
C ALA A 174 -2.75 -8.91 19.60
N ASP A 175 -3.48 -8.27 18.69
CA ASP A 175 -4.05 -8.90 17.49
C ASP A 175 -3.22 -8.60 16.22
N PHE A 176 -1.98 -8.14 16.39
CA PHE A 176 -1.04 -7.85 15.31
C PHE A 176 0.13 -8.82 15.31
N ILE A 177 0.74 -9.03 14.14
CA ILE A 177 1.86 -9.94 13.98
C ILE A 177 2.98 -9.59 14.97
N ASN A 178 3.48 -10.61 15.68
CA ASN A 178 4.51 -10.48 16.72
C ASN A 178 4.13 -9.54 17.90
N ASN A 179 2.83 -9.30 18.12
CA ASN A 179 2.33 -8.44 19.20
C ASN A 179 2.95 -7.02 19.16
N ASN A 180 3.15 -6.47 17.97
CA ASN A 180 3.64 -5.11 17.74
C ASN A 180 3.08 -4.53 16.43
N LEU A 181 3.36 -3.25 16.18
CA LEU A 181 2.97 -2.53 14.96
C LEU A 181 4.17 -2.26 14.04
N ASN A 182 5.24 -3.06 14.10
CA ASN A 182 6.45 -2.76 13.34
C ASN A 182 6.31 -3.12 11.85
N TRP A 183 5.30 -3.93 11.52
CA TRP A 183 5.10 -4.50 10.18
C TRP A 183 3.92 -3.83 9.51
N ILE A 184 4.18 -2.81 8.69
CA ILE A 184 3.14 -2.13 7.91
C ILE A 184 2.52 -3.10 6.89
N ASN A 185 1.23 -3.00 6.63
CA ASN A 185 0.53 -3.76 5.60
C ASN A 185 0.78 -3.15 4.21
N GLY A 186 1.22 -3.97 3.26
CA GLY A 186 1.52 -3.56 1.88
C GLY A 186 0.30 -3.34 0.97
N GLY A 187 -0.91 -3.50 1.50
CA GLY A 187 -2.18 -3.32 0.77
C GLY A 187 -3.05 -2.19 1.27
N PHE A 188 -2.67 -1.50 2.36
CA PHE A 188 -3.41 -0.38 2.91
C PHE A 188 -2.47 0.64 3.54
N PHE A 189 -2.13 1.68 2.79
CA PHE A 189 -1.27 2.75 3.28
C PHE A 189 -1.49 4.08 2.56
N MET A 190 -1.36 5.17 3.30
CA MET A 190 -1.20 6.53 2.82
C MET A 190 0.28 6.82 2.60
N LEU A 191 0.62 7.41 1.45
CA LEU A 191 1.97 7.87 1.13
C LEU A 191 1.99 9.34 0.69
N GLY A 192 3.09 10.02 0.94
CA GLY A 192 3.46 11.29 0.32
C GLY A 192 4.44 11.04 -0.84
N PRO A 193 4.07 11.31 -2.10
CA PRO A 193 4.95 11.09 -3.23
C PRO A 193 6.25 11.90 -3.12
N SER A 194 7.39 11.23 -3.32
CA SER A 194 8.72 11.83 -3.24
C SER A 194 9.70 11.02 -4.10
N GLN A 195 10.35 11.70 -5.05
CA GLN A 195 11.38 11.08 -5.90
C GLN A 195 12.55 10.55 -5.05
N ALA A 196 12.92 11.27 -3.99
CA ALA A 196 13.97 10.84 -3.05
C ALA A 196 13.58 9.56 -2.29
N MET A 197 12.32 9.44 -1.83
CA MET A 197 11.83 8.19 -1.22
C MET A 197 11.84 7.02 -2.20
N PHE A 198 11.45 7.24 -3.46
CA PHE A 198 11.52 6.22 -4.50
C PHE A 198 12.96 5.70 -4.68
N GLU A 199 13.93 6.61 -4.82
CA GLU A 199 15.35 6.27 -4.95
C GLU A 199 15.88 5.54 -3.72
N TYR A 200 15.45 5.96 -2.53
CA TYR A 200 15.78 5.30 -1.27
C TYR A 200 15.28 3.85 -1.23
N TYR A 201 14.01 3.60 -1.53
CA TYR A 201 13.46 2.24 -1.55
C TYR A 201 14.08 1.36 -2.63
N VAL A 202 14.31 1.89 -3.83
CA VAL A 202 14.96 1.14 -4.90
C VAL A 202 16.38 0.78 -4.47
N THR A 203 17.14 1.70 -3.91
CA THR A 203 18.51 1.42 -3.45
C THR A 203 18.52 0.42 -2.30
N LEU A 204 17.64 0.59 -1.30
CA LEU A 204 17.50 -0.34 -0.17
C LEU A 204 17.15 -1.75 -0.65
N SER A 205 16.24 -1.88 -1.62
CA SER A 205 15.87 -3.18 -2.17
C SER A 205 17.02 -3.87 -2.91
N HIS A 206 18.05 -3.15 -3.36
CA HIS A 206 19.21 -3.72 -4.05
C HIS A 206 20.36 -4.12 -3.12
N ILE A 207 20.37 -3.67 -1.86
CA ILE A 207 21.39 -4.05 -0.87
C ILE A 207 21.19 -5.52 -0.46
N PRO A 208 22.15 -6.42 -0.71
CA PRO A 208 21.99 -7.84 -0.38
C PRO A 208 21.61 -8.08 1.08
N HIS A 209 20.57 -8.88 1.30
CA HIS A 209 20.08 -9.26 2.64
C HIS A 209 19.55 -8.07 3.48
N SER A 210 19.22 -6.94 2.87
CA SER A 210 18.59 -5.80 3.56
C SER A 210 17.18 -6.10 4.07
N THR A 211 16.54 -7.13 3.53
CA THR A 211 15.23 -7.64 3.93
C THR A 211 15.29 -9.16 4.14
N ALA A 212 14.45 -9.71 5.01
CA ALA A 212 14.59 -11.07 5.55
C ALA A 212 13.48 -12.07 5.14
N GLY A 213 12.59 -11.71 4.21
CA GLY A 213 11.36 -12.47 4.02
C GLY A 213 10.72 -12.33 2.66
N ASP A 214 9.42 -12.52 2.68
CA ASP A 214 8.69 -13.13 1.58
C ASP A 214 7.87 -12.18 0.72
N CYS A 215 7.45 -11.04 1.28
CA CYS A 215 6.78 -9.92 0.59
C CYS A 215 7.80 -8.78 0.40
N PRO A 216 8.38 -8.62 -0.81
CA PRO A 216 9.48 -7.69 -1.08
C PRO A 216 9.22 -6.24 -0.69
N GLU A 217 8.13 -5.66 -1.17
CA GLU A 217 7.83 -4.24 -1.03
C GLU A 217 7.48 -3.89 0.42
N GLN A 218 6.69 -4.76 1.07
CA GLN A 218 6.24 -4.56 2.44
C GLN A 218 7.42 -4.54 3.42
N GLN A 219 8.41 -5.38 3.18
CA GLN A 219 9.60 -5.41 4.01
C GLN A 219 10.53 -4.23 3.79
N VAL A 220 10.75 -3.82 2.54
CA VAL A 220 11.51 -2.61 2.26
C VAL A 220 10.86 -1.42 2.98
N MET A 221 9.53 -1.30 2.95
CA MET A 221 8.81 -0.28 3.72
C MET A 221 9.00 -0.47 5.24
N SER A 222 8.85 -1.69 5.75
CA SER A 222 8.98 -1.96 7.20
C SER A 222 10.40 -1.68 7.73
N VAL A 223 11.43 -1.97 6.93
CA VAL A 223 12.84 -1.69 7.28
C VAL A 223 13.12 -0.19 7.22
N ALA A 224 12.69 0.48 6.14
CA ALA A 224 12.88 1.92 5.97
C ALA A 224 12.15 2.74 7.04
N HIS A 225 10.99 2.25 7.49
CA HIS A 225 10.10 2.96 8.41
C HIS A 225 9.98 2.30 9.79
N LYS A 226 11.01 1.57 10.21
CA LYS A 226 11.05 0.96 11.55
C LYS A 226 10.80 2.00 12.66
N PRO A 227 10.32 1.58 13.85
CA PRO A 227 10.03 2.51 14.94
C PRO A 227 11.25 3.31 15.40
N ALA A 228 11.01 4.52 15.92
CA ALA A 228 12.06 5.34 16.54
C ALA A 228 12.77 4.62 17.70
N SER A 229 12.06 3.76 18.44
CA SER A 229 12.64 2.94 19.51
C SER A 229 13.68 1.91 19.02
N GLU A 230 13.70 1.61 17.73
CA GLU A 230 14.67 0.74 17.06
C GLU A 230 15.68 1.53 16.20
N GLY A 231 15.76 2.85 16.44
CA GLY A 231 16.62 3.77 15.70
C GLY A 231 16.13 4.04 14.27
N GLY A 232 14.82 3.95 14.01
CA GLY A 232 14.23 4.42 12.77
C GLY A 232 14.11 5.95 12.74
N ARG A 233 14.55 6.56 11.64
CA ARG A 233 14.46 8.01 11.44
C ARG A 233 13.17 8.44 10.78
N MET A 234 12.60 7.56 9.96
CA MET A 234 11.34 7.76 9.26
C MET A 234 10.22 6.82 9.75
N PRO A 235 9.86 6.74 11.05
CA PRO A 235 8.80 5.82 11.50
C PRO A 235 7.46 6.09 10.77
N TRP A 236 6.77 5.03 10.37
CA TRP A 236 5.41 5.15 9.81
C TRP A 236 4.36 5.36 10.91
N LYS A 237 3.19 5.88 10.55
CA LYS A 237 2.11 6.17 11.51
C LYS A 237 0.92 5.19 11.39
N PHE A 238 0.48 4.64 12.51
CA PHE A 238 -0.73 3.82 12.56
C PHE A 238 -1.99 4.69 12.44
N VAL A 239 -2.91 4.33 11.53
CA VAL A 239 -4.14 5.13 11.30
C VAL A 239 -5.32 4.72 12.17
N GLY A 240 -5.30 3.51 12.76
CA GLY A 240 -6.37 3.02 13.63
C GLY A 240 -7.01 1.72 13.14
N VAL A 241 -7.57 0.94 14.06
CA VAL A 241 -8.20 -0.37 13.79
C VAL A 241 -9.54 -0.24 13.05
N GLU A 242 -10.15 0.94 13.07
CA GLU A 242 -11.40 1.22 12.38
C GLU A 242 -11.23 1.30 10.87
N TRP A 243 -10.01 1.55 10.36
CA TRP A 243 -9.80 1.83 8.94
C TRP A 243 -9.74 0.58 8.09
N ASN A 244 -8.95 -0.41 8.48
CA ASN A 244 -8.72 -1.60 7.68
C ASN A 244 -8.56 -2.85 8.56
N ALA A 245 -9.24 -3.93 8.17
CA ALA A 245 -9.05 -5.27 8.72
C ALA A 245 -8.41 -6.19 7.67
N LEU A 246 -7.19 -6.65 7.95
CA LEU A 246 -6.55 -7.73 7.20
C LEU A 246 -7.07 -9.07 7.72
N TYR A 247 -7.34 -10.01 6.81
CA TYR A 247 -7.98 -11.30 7.16
C TYR A 247 -9.36 -11.11 7.81
N ALA A 248 -10.13 -10.16 7.25
CA ALA A 248 -11.42 -9.76 7.78
C ALA A 248 -12.37 -10.95 8.05
N ASN A 249 -13.08 -10.86 9.16
CA ASN A 249 -14.09 -11.81 9.59
C ASN A 249 -15.51 -11.16 9.57
N PRO A 250 -16.60 -11.92 9.78
CA PRO A 250 -17.96 -11.38 9.72
C PRO A 250 -18.25 -10.20 10.66
N ARG A 251 -17.57 -10.12 11.81
CA ARG A 251 -17.67 -9.00 12.75
C ARG A 251 -17.04 -7.74 12.18
N ASP A 252 -15.89 -7.84 11.50
CA ASP A 252 -15.28 -6.70 10.79
C ASP A 252 -16.17 -6.24 9.64
N ALA A 253 -16.90 -7.16 9.01
CA ALA A 253 -17.92 -6.85 8.02
C ALA A 253 -19.21 -6.25 8.63
N GLY A 254 -19.33 -6.19 9.96
CA GLY A 254 -20.48 -5.58 10.65
C GLY A 254 -21.75 -6.39 10.49
N LEU A 255 -21.59 -7.70 10.23
CA LEU A 255 -22.70 -8.65 10.09
C LEU A 255 -23.21 -9.14 11.47
N GLU A 256 -22.64 -8.60 12.54
CA GLU A 256 -23.00 -8.85 13.94
C GLU A 256 -23.19 -7.51 14.68
N ASP A 257 -23.56 -7.56 15.96
CA ASP A 257 -23.84 -6.39 16.81
C ASP A 257 -22.58 -5.58 17.20
N VAL A 258 -21.63 -5.41 16.29
CA VAL A 258 -20.41 -4.60 16.45
C VAL A 258 -20.21 -3.64 15.30
N LYS A 259 -19.63 -2.48 15.60
CA LYS A 259 -19.16 -1.55 14.57
C LYS A 259 -17.89 -2.13 13.93
N GLY A 260 -18.02 -2.72 12.75
CA GLY A 260 -16.86 -3.22 12.00
C GLY A 260 -16.04 -2.12 11.32
N THR A 261 -15.06 -2.49 10.49
CA THR A 261 -14.07 -1.59 9.89
C THR A 261 -14.55 -0.90 8.62
N LYS A 262 -13.91 0.19 8.20
CA LYS A 262 -14.28 0.92 6.97
C LYS A 262 -13.91 0.14 5.71
N THR A 263 -12.77 -0.54 5.72
CA THR A 263 -12.32 -1.43 4.65
C THR A 263 -11.98 -2.82 5.16
N LEU A 264 -12.12 -3.80 4.26
CA LEU A 264 -11.83 -5.20 4.47
C LEU A 264 -10.81 -5.63 3.41
N HIS A 265 -9.64 -6.11 3.83
CA HIS A 265 -8.61 -6.61 2.94
C HIS A 265 -8.58 -8.16 3.01
N LEU A 266 -9.12 -8.80 1.98
CA LEU A 266 -9.22 -10.24 1.86
C LEU A 266 -9.32 -10.67 0.39
N LYS A 267 -8.81 -11.87 0.07
CA LYS A 267 -9.08 -12.51 -1.23
C LYS A 267 -10.48 -13.13 -1.20
N TRP A 268 -11.39 -12.57 -1.99
CA TRP A 268 -12.81 -12.96 -2.01
C TRP A 268 -13.22 -13.84 -3.21
N TRP A 269 -12.25 -14.43 -3.93
CA TRP A 269 -12.46 -15.26 -5.13
C TRP A 269 -11.80 -16.64 -5.07
#